data_AF-A0A954A7M9-F1
#
_entry.id   AF-A0A954A7M9-F1
#
_cell.length_a   1.000
_cell.length_b   1.000
_cell.length_c   1.000
_cell.angle_alpha   90.00
_cell.angle_beta   90.00
_cell.angle_gamma   90.00
#
_symmetry.space_group_name_H-M   'P 1'
#
loop_
_entity.id
_entity.type
_entity.pdbx_description
1 polymer ?
#
loop_
_entity_poly.entity_id
_entity_poly.type
_entity_poly.pdbx_seq_one_letter_code
_entity_poly.pdbx_strand_id
1 'polypeptide(L)' 'MSCGDLVLELRKRMTALAPRQVLELRATDPGAPRDIPAWCGLTRHPLIAAREPRYWIRRRED' A
#
# COMPACT_ATOMS: atom_id res chain seq x y z
N MET A 1 14.10 8.83 8.23
CA MET A 1 13.31 8.45 7.05
C MET A 1 11.99 9.19 7.12
N SER A 2 11.77 10.13 6.21
CA SER A 2 10.54 10.93 6.18
C SER A 2 9.44 10.13 5.49
N CYS A 3 8.20 10.26 5.95
CA CYS A 3 7.02 9.53 5.49
C CYS A 3 6.80 9.56 3.95
N GLY A 4 7.41 10.53 3.25
CA GLY A 4 7.35 10.67 1.79
C GLY A 4 8.06 9.56 0.98
N ASP A 5 9.16 8.99 1.48
CA ASP A 5 9.92 7.99 0.73
C ASP A 5 9.18 6.64 0.60
N LEU A 6 8.47 6.24 1.67
CA LEU A 6 7.71 4.99 1.71
C LEU A 6 6.58 4.99 0.67
N VAL A 7 5.87 6.11 0.55
CA VAL A 7 4.74 6.25 -0.38
C VAL A 7 5.21 6.22 -1.84
N LEU A 8 6.34 6.86 -2.14
CA LEU A 8 6.93 6.82 -3.48
C LEU A 8 7.35 5.41 -3.88
N GLU A 9 8.00 4.69 -2.96
CA GLU A 9 8.46 3.32 -3.20
C GLU A 9 7.29 2.35 -3.36
N LEU A 10 6.26 2.47 -2.51
CA LEU A 10 5.02 1.71 -2.64
C LEU A 10 4.36 1.96 -4.00
N ARG A 11 4.29 3.23 -4.43
CA ARG A 11 3.72 3.59 -5.74
C ARG A 11 4.51 2.96 -6.88
N LYS A 12 5.84 3.01 -6.86
CA LYS A 12 6.70 2.39 -7.88
C LYS A 12 6.44 0.89 -8.00
N ARG A 13 6.43 0.18 -6.87
CA ARG A 13 6.15 -1.27 -6.83
C ARG A 13 4.77 -1.59 -7.34
N MET A 14 3.77 -0.79 -6.95
CA MET A 14 2.39 -0.98 -7.37
C MET A 14 2.19 -0.77 -8.88
N THR A 15 2.91 0.18 -9.50
CA THR A 15 2.89 0.38 -10.96
C THR A 15 3.56 -0.77 -11.72
N ALA A 16 4.55 -1.43 -11.12
CA ALA A 16 5.21 -2.59 -11.74
C ALA A 16 4.37 -3.88 -11.68
N LEU A 17 3.30 -3.90 -10.88
CA LEU A 17 2.39 -5.05 -10.80
C LEU A 17 1.34 -5.04 -11.91
N ALA A 18 0.97 -6.23 -12.36
CA ALA A 18 -0.15 -6.41 -13.26
C ALA A 18 -1.47 -6.03 -12.55
N PRO A 19 -2.50 -5.61 -13.31
CA PRO A 19 -3.84 -5.37 -12.76
C PRO A 19 -4.32 -6.56 -11.92
N ARG A 20 -4.99 -6.27 -10.79
CA ARG A 20 -5.51 -7.27 -9.82
C ARG A 20 -4.48 -8.02 -9.00
N GLN A 21 -3.17 -7.85 -9.23
CA GLN A 21 -2.17 -8.49 -8.36
C GLN A 21 -2.19 -7.88 -6.96
N VAL A 22 -1.81 -8.69 -5.97
CA VAL A 22 -1.77 -8.29 -4.56
C VAL A 22 -0.33 -8.12 -4.14
N LEU A 23 -0.01 -6.94 -3.60
CA LEU A 23 1.25 -6.66 -2.93
C LEU A 23 1.10 -6.91 -1.43
N GLU A 24 1.97 -7.73 -0.86
CA GLU A 24 2.18 -7.76 0.59
C GLU A 24 3.19 -6.66 0.97
N LEU A 25 2.75 -5.72 1.80
CA LEU A 25 3.55 -4.67 2.38
C LEU A 25 3.74 -4.96 3.87
N ARG A 26 5.00 -4.94 4.33
CA ARG A 26 5.32 -4.98 5.76
C ARG A 26 5.75 -3.58 6.20
N ALA A 27 4.97 -2.97 7.10
CA ALA A 27 5.26 -1.68 7.69
C ALA A 27 5.27 -1.80 9.21
N THR A 28 6.34 -1.33 9.85
CA THR A 28 6.51 -1.35 11.31
C THR A 28 6.29 0.02 11.94
N ASP A 29 5.97 1.03 11.12
CA ASP A 29 5.70 2.37 11.57
C ASP A 29 4.36 2.45 12.32
N PRO A 30 4.30 3.14 13.47
CA PRO A 30 3.05 3.28 14.23
C PRO A 30 1.97 4.06 13.47
N GLY A 31 2.33 4.81 12.43
CA GLY A 31 1.40 5.51 11.53
C GLY A 31 0.81 4.63 10.42
N ALA A 32 1.43 3.49 10.11
CA ALA A 32 1.02 2.64 8.99
C ALA A 32 -0.46 2.19 9.02
N PRO A 33 -1.06 1.86 10.18
CA PRO A 33 -2.48 1.51 10.26
C PRO A 33 -3.41 2.62 9.80
N ARG A 34 -2.99 3.88 9.88
CA ARG A 34 -3.76 5.06 9.44
C ARG A 34 -3.38 5.49 8.03
N ASP A 35 -2.08 5.48 7.72
CA ASP A 35 -1.55 5.97 6.45
C ASP A 35 -1.87 5.03 5.27
N ILE A 36 -1.80 3.71 5.48
CA ILE A 36 -2.04 2.73 4.41
C ILE A 36 -3.50 2.77 3.92
N PRO A 37 -4.54 2.73 4.77
CA PRO A 37 -5.91 2.88 4.32
C PRO A 37 -6.17 4.23 3.65
N ALA A 38 -5.61 5.32 4.17
CA ALA A 38 -5.73 6.65 3.57
C ALA A 38 -5.11 6.70 2.17
N TRP A 39 -3.89 6.16 2.01
CA TRP A 39 -3.22 6.06 0.72
C TRP A 39 -4.00 5.20 -0.28
N CYS A 40 -4.50 4.05 0.16
CA CYS A 40 -5.33 3.15 -0.66
C CYS A 40 -6.59 3.86 -1.17
N GLY A 41 -7.25 4.66 -0.31
CA GLY A 41 -8.39 5.49 -0.68
C GLY A 41 -8.04 6.55 -1.73
N LEU A 42 -6.95 7.30 -1.52
CA LEU A 42 -6.49 8.35 -2.45
C LEU A 42 -6.09 7.81 -3.83
N THR A 43 -5.49 6.62 -3.86
CA THR A 43 -4.95 6.02 -5.09
C THR A 43 -5.89 5.02 -5.78
N ARG A 44 -7.04 4.74 -5.15
CA ARG A 44 -8.04 3.75 -5.57
C ARG A 44 -7.48 2.33 -5.68
N HIS A 45 -6.48 1.99 -4.86
CA HIS A 45 -5.98 0.64 -4.71
C HIS A 45 -6.74 -0.07 -3.58
N PRO A 46 -7.48 -1.17 -3.84
CA PRO A 46 -8.22 -1.85 -2.79
C PRO A 46 -7.29 -2.45 -1.73
N LEU A 47 -7.49 -2.08 -0.45
CA LEU A 47 -6.85 -2.75 0.68
C LEU A 47 -7.63 -4.04 0.98
N ILE A 48 -7.00 -5.18 0.78
CA ILE A 48 -7.60 -6.51 0.97
C ILE A 48 -7.58 -6.91 2.43
N ALA A 49 -6.47 -6.64 3.13
CA ALA A 49 -6.33 -6.93 4.54
C ALA A 49 -5.30 -6.02 5.19
N ALA A 50 -5.52 -5.69 6.46
CA ALA A 50 -4.56 -5.00 7.32
C ALA A 50 -4.43 -5.80 8.63
N ARG A 51 -3.25 -6.38 8.85
CA ARG A 51 -2.89 -7.12 10.05
C ARG A 51 -1.46 -6.75 10.43
N GLU A 52 -1.30 -5.72 11.25
CA GLU A 52 0.00 -5.22 11.66
C GLU A 52 1.00 -6.35 12.01
N PRO A 53 2.23 -6.32 11.45
CA PRO A 53 2.81 -5.29 10.58
C PRO A 53 2.56 -5.49 9.07
N ARG A 54 1.65 -6.38 8.66
CA ARG A 54 1.41 -6.78 7.26
C ARG A 54 0.12 -6.20 6.68
N TYR A 55 0.19 -5.79 5.42
CA TYR A 55 -0.92 -5.21 4.68
C TYR A 55 -0.95 -5.78 3.27
N TRP A 56 -2.12 -6.13 2.77
CA TRP A 56 -2.31 -6.68 1.43
C TRP A 56 -3.07 -5.69 0.59
N ILE A 57 -2.41 -5.13 -0.41
CA ILE A 57 -2.96 -4.09 -1.28
C ILE A 57 -3.09 -4.66 -2.68
N ARG A 58 -4.29 -4.58 -3.25
CA ARG A 58 -4.54 -5.02 -4.63
C ARG A 58 -4.31 -3.88 -5.60
N ARG A 59 -3.61 -4.17 -6.71
CA ARG A 59 -3.53 -3.30 -7.87
C ARG A 59 -4.93 -3.14 -8.46
N ARG A 60 -5.38 -1.90 -8.66
CA ARG A 60 -6.66 -1.63 -9.35
C ARG A 60 -6.67 -2.30 -10.73
N GLU A 61 -7.85 -2.69 -11.20
CA GLU A 61 -8.13 -2.86 -12.62
C GLU A 61 -8.03 -1.47 -13.24
N ASP A 62 -7.13 -1.27 -14.20
CA ASP A 62 -7.08 -0.02 -14.97
C ASP A 62 -8.13 -0.10 -16.08
#